data_AF-A0A8I2ZAS0-F1
#
_entry.id   AF-A0A8I2ZAS0-F1
#
_cell.length_a   1.000
_cell.length_b   1.000
_cell.length_c   1.000
_cell.angle_alpha   90.00
_cell.angle_beta   90.00
_cell.angle_gamma   90.00
#
_symmetry.space_group_name_H-M   'P 1'
#
loop_
_entity.id
_entity.type
_entity.pdbx_description
1 polymer ?
#
loop_
_entity_poly.entity_id
_entity_poly.type
_entity_poly.pdbx_seq_one_letter_code
_entity_poly.pdbx_strand_id
1 'polypeptide(L)'
;MRPRGPKLKFTPEDDQLLIELKENKSLTWKQIADFFPGRSSGTLQVRYCTKLKAKTTQWTDETDQKLQSALQDYESEKWRIVANKVGTGFTPAACRERAQELLEGPL
;
A
#
# COMPACT_ATOMS: atom_id res chain seq x y z
N MET A 1 -34.27 -9.42 25.86
CA MET A 1 -33.44 -8.60 24.95
C MET A 1 -32.18 -8.19 25.72
N ARG A 2 -30.98 -8.57 25.29
CA ARG A 2 -29.74 -8.16 26.00
C ARG A 2 -29.52 -6.66 25.79
N PRO A 3 -29.36 -5.84 26.85
CA PRO A 3 -29.12 -4.42 26.70
C PRO A 3 -27.81 -4.23 25.93
N ARG A 4 -27.87 -3.45 24.84
CA ARG A 4 -26.68 -3.02 24.11
C ARG A 4 -25.96 -2.01 25.00
N GLY A 5 -24.92 -2.46 25.68
CA GLY A 5 -24.05 -1.61 26.50
C GLY A 5 -23.45 -0.46 25.68
N PRO A 6 -22.86 0.55 26.36
CA PRO A 6 -22.28 1.71 25.69
C PRO A 6 -21.28 1.28 24.61
N LYS A 7 -21.36 1.89 23.42
CA LYS A 7 -20.43 1.63 22.32
C LYS A 7 -19.02 2.04 22.78
N LEU A 8 -18.19 1.07 23.16
CA LEU A 8 -16.79 1.27 23.51
C LEU A 8 -16.06 1.90 22.31
N LYS A 9 -15.70 3.18 22.41
CA LYS A 9 -14.87 3.86 21.41
C LYS A 9 -13.44 3.34 21.50
N PHE A 10 -12.75 3.26 20.37
CA PHE A 10 -11.31 2.98 20.33
C PHE A 10 -10.53 4.20 20.82
N THR A 11 -9.63 3.98 21.78
CA THR A 11 -8.66 4.98 22.23
C THR A 11 -7.34 4.85 21.46
N PRO A 12 -6.43 5.85 21.55
CA PRO A 12 -5.10 5.72 20.98
C PRO A 12 -4.31 4.53 21.54
N GLU A 13 -4.49 4.21 22.82
CA GLU A 13 -3.84 3.07 23.49
C GLU A 13 -4.36 1.74 22.95
N ASP A 14 -5.68 1.66 22.71
CA ASP A 14 -6.28 0.51 22.03
C ASP A 14 -5.68 0.30 20.63
N ASP A 15 -5.53 1.39 19.88
CA ASP A 15 -4.97 1.34 18.52
C ASP A 15 -3.50 0.90 18.56
N GLN A 16 -2.70 1.41 19.50
CA GLN A 16 -1.30 1.03 19.65
C GLN A 16 -1.15 -0.44 20.04
N LEU A 17 -1.94 -0.93 20.99
CA LEU A 17 -1.95 -2.33 21.37
C LEU A 17 -2.36 -3.21 20.18
N LEU A 18 -3.38 -2.80 19.41
CA LEU A 18 -3.86 -3.53 18.25
C LEU A 18 -2.76 -3.66 17.18
N ILE A 19 -2.00 -2.60 16.95
CA ILE A 19 -0.84 -2.59 16.04
C ILE A 19 0.26 -3.51 16.56
N GLU A 20 0.66 -3.40 17.82
CA GLU A 20 1.73 -4.21 18.40
C GLU A 20 1.41 -5.71 18.31
N LEU A 21 0.20 -6.10 18.69
CA LEU A 21 -0.22 -7.51 18.64
C LEU A 21 -0.26 -8.03 17.20
N LYS A 22 -0.63 -7.19 16.22
CA LYS A 22 -0.80 -7.60 14.82
C LYS A 22 0.50 -7.62 14.03
N GLU A 23 1.35 -6.61 14.18
CA GLU A 23 2.58 -6.42 13.39
C GLU A 23 3.79 -7.02 14.08
N ASN A 24 3.96 -6.75 15.38
CA ASN A 24 5.18 -7.17 16.10
C ASN A 24 5.05 -8.61 16.62
N LYS A 25 3.89 -8.97 17.18
CA LYS A 25 3.64 -10.33 17.70
C LYS A 25 3.00 -11.26 16.67
N SER A 26 2.63 -10.75 15.49
CA SER A 26 2.06 -11.54 14.39
C SER A 26 0.86 -12.40 14.80
N LEU A 27 0.04 -11.95 15.74
CA LEU A 27 -1.09 -12.73 16.25
C LEU A 27 -2.26 -12.77 15.25
N THR A 28 -3.07 -13.82 15.35
CA THR A 28 -4.35 -13.93 14.63
C THR A 28 -5.41 -13.03 15.26
N TRP A 29 -6.40 -12.58 14.47
CA TRP A 29 -7.50 -11.75 15.00
C TRP A 29 -8.28 -12.39 16.15
N LYS A 30 -8.34 -13.73 16.19
CA LYS A 30 -8.96 -14.47 17.29
C LYS A 30 -8.16 -14.28 18.58
N GLN A 31 -6.85 -14.52 18.53
CA GLN A 31 -5.96 -14.32 19.68
C GLN A 31 -5.91 -12.86 20.12
N ILE A 32 -5.93 -11.92 19.18
CA ILE A 32 -5.97 -10.48 19.51
C ILE A 32 -7.25 -10.13 20.28
N ALA A 33 -8.40 -10.72 19.93
CA ALA A 33 -9.67 -10.44 20.61
C ALA A 33 -9.63 -10.78 22.11
N ASP A 34 -8.79 -11.73 22.53
CA ASP A 34 -8.60 -12.07 23.94
C ASP A 34 -8.02 -10.90 24.76
N PHE A 35 -7.36 -9.93 24.10
CA PHE A 35 -6.81 -8.72 24.73
C PHE A 35 -7.79 -7.54 24.74
N PHE A 36 -8.94 -7.64 24.05
CA PHE A 36 -9.92 -6.55 23.93
C PHE A 36 -11.30 -7.01 24.43
N PRO A 37 -11.53 -7.04 25.75
CA PRO A 37 -12.80 -7.49 26.30
C PRO A 37 -13.97 -6.65 25.76
N GLY A 38 -15.01 -7.33 25.26
CA GLY A 38 -16.18 -6.68 24.69
C GLY A 38 -16.03 -6.24 23.23
N ARG A 39 -14.89 -6.50 22.57
CA ARG A 39 -14.74 -6.34 21.11
C ARG A 39 -14.60 -7.69 20.43
N SER A 40 -15.29 -7.85 19.29
CA SER A 40 -15.11 -9.04 18.46
C SER A 40 -13.88 -8.91 17.57
N SER A 41 -13.27 -10.04 17.22
CA SER A 41 -12.17 -10.12 16.25
C SER A 41 -12.48 -9.39 14.93
N GLY A 42 -13.71 -9.51 14.42
CA GLY A 42 -14.16 -8.79 13.22
C GLY A 42 -14.16 -7.26 13.39
N THR A 43 -14.54 -6.75 14.57
CA THR A 43 -14.49 -5.31 14.86
C THR A 43 -13.05 -4.79 14.87
N LEU A 44 -12.13 -5.56 15.46
CA LEU A 44 -10.71 -5.24 15.51
C LEU A 44 -10.07 -5.27 14.12
N GLN A 45 -10.40 -6.28 13.31
CA GLN A 45 -9.94 -6.37 11.92
C GLN A 45 -10.39 -5.16 11.10
N VAL A 46 -11.67 -4.76 11.20
CA VAL A 46 -12.19 -3.58 10.49
C VAL A 46 -11.47 -2.31 10.95
N ARG A 47 -11.30 -2.11 12.27
CA ARG A 47 -10.57 -0.95 12.81
C ARG A 47 -9.16 -0.89 12.24
N TYR A 48 -8.43 -2.00 12.30
CA TYR A 48 -7.06 -2.07 11.81
C TYR A 48 -6.99 -1.78 10.31
N CYS A 49 -7.76 -2.49 9.47
CA CYS A 49 -7.70 -2.33 8.01
C CYS A 49 -8.12 -0.92 7.54
N THR A 50 -9.07 -0.27 8.23
CA THR A 50 -9.62 1.01 7.78
C THR A 50 -8.94 2.24 8.37
N LYS A 51 -8.32 2.13 9.56
CA LYS A 51 -7.76 3.29 10.29
C LYS A 51 -6.29 3.18 10.64
N LEU A 52 -5.73 1.97 10.74
CA LEU A 52 -4.39 1.74 11.30
C LEU A 52 -3.39 1.22 10.27
N LYS A 53 -3.78 0.27 9.41
CA LYS A 53 -2.88 -0.40 8.45
C LYS A 53 -2.08 0.58 7.60
N ALA A 54 -2.73 1.60 7.03
CA ALA A 54 -2.05 2.58 6.20
C ALA A 54 -1.01 3.42 6.97
N LYS A 55 -1.16 3.57 8.30
CA LYS A 55 -0.21 4.27 9.16
C LYS A 55 0.96 3.38 9.57
N THR A 56 0.77 2.07 9.53
CA THR A 56 1.79 1.07 9.90
C THR A 56 2.55 0.52 8.70
N THR A 57 2.03 0.67 7.49
CA THR A 57 2.78 0.39 6.26
C THR A 57 3.96 1.34 6.18
N GLN A 58 5.12 0.88 6.63
CA GLN A 58 6.38 1.57 6.45
C GLN A 58 6.93 1.24 5.07
N TRP A 59 7.49 2.26 4.42
CA TRP A 59 8.37 2.04 3.27
C TRP A 59 9.66 1.42 3.82
N THR A 60 9.87 0.17 3.44
CA THR A 60 11.10 -0.58 3.66
C THR A 60 11.90 -0.62 2.37
N ASP A 61 13.21 -0.87 2.47
CA ASP A 61 14.08 -1.05 1.31
C ASP A 61 13.51 -2.10 0.32
N GLU A 62 12.91 -3.17 0.83
CA GLU A 62 12.27 -4.20 -0.02
C GLU A 62 11.05 -3.67 -0.77
N THR A 63 10.19 -2.90 -0.10
CA THR A 63 9.02 -2.29 -0.76
C THR A 63 9.40 -1.17 -1.71
N ASP A 64 10.47 -0.43 -1.42
CA ASP A 64 11.02 0.59 -2.30
C ASP A 64 11.63 -0.05 -3.55
N GLN A 65 12.38 -1.14 -3.40
CA GLN A 65 12.89 -1.91 -4.54
C GLN A 65 11.74 -2.44 -5.41
N LYS A 66 10.69 -3.00 -4.82
CA LYS A 66 9.50 -3.44 -5.57
C LYS A 66 8.82 -2.27 -6.30
N LEU A 67 8.73 -1.11 -5.67
CA LEU A 67 8.20 0.10 -6.29
C LEU A 67 9.06 0.53 -7.48
N GLN A 68 10.38 0.57 -7.32
CA GLN A 68 11.32 0.92 -8.38
C GLN A 68 11.22 -0.04 -9.57
N SER A 69 11.19 -1.35 -9.33
CA SER A 69 11.00 -2.35 -10.39
C SER A 69 9.67 -2.15 -11.12
N ALA A 70 8.58 -1.92 -10.39
CA ALA A 70 7.26 -1.68 -11.00
C ALA A 70 7.23 -0.40 -11.86
N LEU A 71 7.91 0.67 -11.42
CA LEU A 71 8.04 1.91 -12.20
C LEU A 71 8.87 1.70 -13.46
N GLN A 72 9.97 0.94 -13.37
CA GLN A 72 10.81 0.62 -14.52
C GLN A 72 10.06 -0.22 -15.56
N ASP A 73 9.30 -1.23 -15.11
CA ASP A 73 8.48 -2.06 -15.99
C ASP A 73 7.39 -1.23 -16.68
N TYR A 74 6.74 -0.33 -15.93
CA TYR A 74 5.75 0.58 -16.50
C TYR A 74 6.34 1.49 -17.56
N GLU A 75 7.49 2.13 -17.30
CA GLU A 75 8.16 2.96 -18.30
C GLU A 75 8.56 2.15 -19.53
N SER A 76 9.08 0.93 -19.36
CA SER A 76 9.41 0.05 -20.48
C SER A 76 8.19 -0.24 -21.37
N GLU A 77 7.07 -0.62 -20.74
CA GLU A 77 5.83 -0.94 -21.46
C GLU A 77 5.21 0.30 -22.12
N LYS A 78 5.26 1.46 -21.45
CA LYS A 78 4.83 2.75 -22.00
C LYS A 78 5.55 3.05 -23.30
N TRP A 79 6.88 2.92 -23.35
CA TRP A 79 7.64 3.19 -24.57
C TRP A 79 7.40 2.14 -25.65
N ARG A 80 7.06 0.90 -25.28
CA ARG A 80 6.62 -0.13 -26.22
C ARG A 80 5.32 0.25 -26.91
N ILE A 81 4.35 0.75 -26.15
CA ILE A 81 3.08 1.26 -26.69
C ILE A 81 3.32 2.48 -27.59
N VAL A 82 4.19 3.41 -27.17
CA VAL A 82 4.54 4.59 -27.97
C VAL A 82 5.17 4.18 -29.30
N ALA A 83 6.19 3.31 -29.28
CA ALA A 83 6.85 2.83 -30.50
C ALA A 83 5.86 2.20 -31.49
N ASN A 84 4.97 1.34 -31.01
CA ASN A 84 3.91 0.75 -31.83
C ASN A 84 2.99 1.81 -32.48
N LYS A 85 2.72 2.91 -31.78
CA LYS A 85 1.91 4.01 -32.33
C LYS A 85 2.67 4.89 -33.31
N VAL A 86 3.97 5.08 -33.12
CA VAL A 86 4.80 5.90 -34.02
C VAL A 86 5.05 5.16 -35.34
N GLY A 87 5.27 3.85 -35.30
CA GLY A 87 5.34 3.01 -36.48
C GLY A 87 6.34 1.86 -36.35
N THR A 88 6.28 0.92 -37.30
CA THR A 88 7.00 -0.36 -37.28
C THR A 88 8.53 -0.25 -37.37
N GLY A 89 9.07 0.95 -37.63
CA GLY A 89 10.51 1.23 -37.71
C GLY A 89 11.13 1.81 -36.44
N PHE A 90 10.34 2.10 -35.41
CA PHE A 90 10.83 2.76 -34.19
C PHE A 90 10.92 1.78 -33.03
N THR A 91 12.07 1.78 -32.34
CA THR A 91 12.22 1.02 -31.10
C THR A 91 11.73 1.85 -29.91
N PRO A 92 11.29 1.21 -28.82
CA PRO A 92 10.91 1.90 -27.59
C PRO A 92 12.00 2.84 -27.07
N ALA A 93 13.26 2.41 -27.17
CA ALA A 93 14.42 3.20 -26.77
C ALA A 93 14.59 4.48 -27.62
N ALA A 94 14.48 4.36 -28.95
CA ALA A 94 14.57 5.50 -29.87
C ALA A 94 13.42 6.51 -29.63
N CYS A 95 12.20 6.03 -29.38
CA CYS A 95 11.07 6.90 -29.04
C CYS A 95 11.30 7.64 -27.72
N ARG A 96 11.86 6.97 -26.71
CA ARG A 96 12.17 7.59 -25.42
C ARG A 96 13.23 8.68 -25.56
N GLU A 97 14.35 8.37 -26.20
CA GLU A 97 15.47 9.31 -26.40
C GLU A 97 14.99 10.55 -27.15
N ARG A 98 14.26 10.36 -28.25
CA ARG A 98 13.70 11.48 -29.01
C ARG A 98 12.70 12.30 -28.19
N ALA A 99 11.89 11.66 -27.35
CA ALA A 99 10.97 12.38 -26.47
C ALA A 99 11.71 13.20 -25.39
N GLN A 100 12.85 12.72 -24.87
CA GLN A 100 13.68 13.48 -23.94
C GLN A 100 14.26 14.73 -24.60
N GLU A 101 14.81 14.62 -25.81
CA GLU A 101 15.31 15.78 -26.56
C GLU A 101 14.22 16.85 -26.80
N LEU A 102 12.99 16.42 -27.10
CA LEU A 102 11.86 17.31 -27.30
C LEU A 102 11.39 18.00 -26.01
N LEU A 103 11.52 17.32 -24.87
CA LEU A 103 11.11 17.83 -23.55
C LEU A 103 12.19 18.72 -22.92
N GLU A 104 13.47 18.42 -23.14
CA GLU A 104 14.57 19.20 -22.59
C GLU A 104 14.85 20.48 -23.39
N GLY A 105 14.52 20.50 -24.69
CA GLY A 105 14.64 21.69 -25.54
C GLY A 105 16.08 22.21 -25.67
N PRO A 106 16.40 22.98 -26.74
CA PRO A 106 17.72 23.62 -26.80
C PRO A 106 17.76 24.77 -25.78
N LEU A 107 18.82 24.78 -24.95
CA LEU A 107 19.23 25.92 -24.12
C LEU A 107 19.35 27.22 -24.96
#